data_AF-A0A9P6D6L9-F1
#
_entry.id   AF-A0A9P6D6L9-F1
#
_cell.length_a   1.000
_cell.length_b   1.000
_cell.length_c   1.000
_cell.angle_alpha   90.00
_cell.angle_beta   90.00
_cell.angle_gamma   90.00
#
_symmetry.space_group_name_H-M   'P 1'
#
loop_
_entity.id
_entity.type
_entity.pdbx_description
1 polymer ?
#
loop_
_entity_poly.entity_id
_entity_poly.type
_entity_poly.pdbx_seq_one_letter_code
_entity_poly.pdbx_strand_id
1 'polypeptide(L)'
;MRRRTLTPDPNYLYQDSLFSPNEAIIPGTRPRPRRCEFPTSIRLVLRCVLEDAPGHLLEPLPRCILLLPQSYYGLDTRSASQFESLVPPLDASNAGILVPKYHTLVEGLVHFIMYPPIPHRAVSFSHHILLYELLAARINIPGQFQKIMSEIEDEDCAWFIDKYRRRRAPVFWEDIALYRRQKTLYQSRKSNAETPSNEVVHQSIRWQDYFQTTLAEQHARLIAPRQLIANGIPCILWGEDALNFAHSVPVSLNDQLILVPDEQLDAAADVLEKYPESRYERTSAPNEDYYHFTAVAVSPPPKGVKDPKTTSPYTYEFPRSIRLAHRDVPEDDPDKLYPLPRCILLLPQSYYALDTRSESRFQSLVPPLDASNKGILVPKYHTLLEGLSHFMMYPPKDIPAISLHQYLIDNLLHARINDLTNSQVVEKILSEIQDEDSAWYIGKLTRENYALVPDEEVDDYRRRKELQQWRSKTAMSNKIGDQSIRSYSTYSNLNGHPSKIPGHSLHARFATHQAAWTPNILASCRPRLSSFRPSSRLTRTLSSLRCLIHP
;
A
#
# COMPACT_ATOMS: atom_id res chain seq x y z
N MET A 1 -36.34 -37.08 29.34
CA MET A 1 -35.22 -36.26 28.81
C MET A 1 -35.49 -35.95 27.35
N ARG A 2 -35.69 -34.67 26.98
CA ARG A 2 -35.83 -34.24 25.57
C ARG A 2 -34.62 -33.39 25.19
N ARG A 3 -33.86 -33.84 24.18
CA ARG A 3 -32.77 -33.09 23.55
C ARG A 3 -33.41 -32.08 22.58
N ARG A 4 -33.15 -30.78 22.77
CA ARG A 4 -33.37 -29.75 21.74
C ARG A 4 -32.01 -29.31 21.21
N THR A 5 -31.74 -29.65 19.96
CA THR A 5 -30.67 -29.05 19.15
C THR A 5 -31.19 -27.71 18.62
N LEU A 6 -30.52 -26.62 18.97
CA LEU A 6 -30.72 -25.31 18.37
C LEU A 6 -29.57 -25.07 17.38
N THR A 7 -29.90 -24.87 16.11
CA THR A 7 -28.99 -24.34 15.09
C THR A 7 -28.80 -22.83 15.30
N PRO A 8 -27.59 -22.25 15.13
CA PRO A 8 -27.39 -20.81 15.29
C PRO A 8 -27.77 -20.03 14.03
N ASP A 9 -28.40 -18.89 14.25
CA ASP A 9 -28.70 -17.83 13.28
C ASP A 9 -27.43 -17.01 12.97
N PRO A 10 -27.05 -16.81 11.69
CA PRO A 10 -25.79 -16.16 11.32
C PRO A 10 -25.79 -14.62 11.39
N ASN A 11 -26.90 -13.94 11.73
CA ASN A 11 -27.02 -12.49 11.51
C ASN A 11 -26.94 -11.58 12.76
N TYR A 12 -26.29 -12.00 13.85
CA TYR A 12 -26.09 -11.12 15.02
C TYR A 12 -24.69 -10.48 15.04
N LEU A 13 -24.64 -9.21 14.60
CA LEU A 13 -23.50 -8.31 14.78
C LEU A 13 -23.30 -7.99 16.27
N TYR A 14 -22.14 -8.38 16.81
CA TYR A 14 -21.69 -8.04 18.15
C TYR A 14 -20.88 -6.74 18.13
N GLN A 15 -21.34 -5.74 18.89
CA GLN A 15 -20.51 -4.59 19.28
C GLN A 15 -19.73 -4.96 20.54
N ASP A 16 -18.41 -5.06 20.44
CA ASP A 16 -17.54 -5.20 21.62
C ASP A 16 -16.99 -3.84 22.05
N SER A 17 -17.48 -3.36 23.19
CA SER A 17 -16.78 -2.37 24.00
C SER A 17 -15.74 -3.08 24.85
N LEU A 18 -14.46 -2.90 24.53
CA LEU A 18 -13.37 -3.25 25.43
C LEU A 18 -13.48 -2.36 26.68
N PHE A 19 -13.90 -2.98 27.79
CA PHE A 19 -13.87 -2.48 29.17
C PHE A 19 -14.68 -1.20 29.50
N SER A 20 -15.90 -1.39 30.00
CA SER A 20 -16.51 -0.46 30.96
C SER A 20 -16.46 -1.10 32.36
N PRO A 21 -15.81 -0.50 33.37
CA PRO A 21 -15.74 -1.06 34.72
C PRO A 21 -17.08 -1.05 35.48
N ASN A 22 -18.14 -0.50 34.89
CA ASN A 22 -19.38 -0.15 35.58
C ASN A 22 -20.62 -0.95 35.14
N GLU A 23 -20.47 -2.12 34.50
CA GLU A 23 -21.63 -3.02 34.35
C GLU A 23 -21.99 -3.62 35.71
N ALA A 24 -22.92 -2.95 36.41
CA ALA A 24 -23.52 -3.41 37.64
C ALA A 24 -24.09 -4.83 37.43
N ILE A 25 -23.60 -5.77 38.24
CA ILE A 25 -24.13 -7.13 38.29
C ILE A 25 -25.60 -7.03 38.73
N ILE A 26 -26.53 -7.25 37.80
CA ILE A 26 -27.95 -7.32 38.13
C ILE A 26 -28.17 -8.59 38.98
N PRO A 27 -28.62 -8.48 40.24
CA PRO A 27 -28.90 -9.64 41.07
C PRO A 27 -30.00 -10.50 40.40
N GLY A 28 -29.69 -11.76 40.10
CA GLY A 28 -30.66 -12.72 39.53
C GLY A 28 -30.41 -13.12 38.06
N THR A 29 -29.54 -12.41 37.32
CA THR A 29 -29.10 -12.90 36.00
C THR A 29 -27.93 -13.85 36.16
N ARG A 30 -28.12 -15.15 35.83
CA ARG A 30 -26.98 -16.07 35.70
C ARG A 30 -26.04 -15.50 34.63
N PRO A 31 -24.74 -15.31 34.92
CA PRO A 31 -23.80 -14.86 33.91
C PRO A 31 -23.85 -15.86 32.75
N ARG A 32 -24.28 -15.39 31.57
CA ARG A 32 -24.19 -16.21 30.37
C ARG A 32 -22.71 -16.50 30.17
N PRO A 33 -22.31 -17.77 29.95
CA PRO A 33 -20.93 -18.06 29.59
C PRO A 33 -20.60 -17.24 28.33
N ARG A 34 -19.75 -16.23 28.47
CA ARG A 34 -19.20 -15.50 27.32
C ARG A 34 -18.45 -16.56 26.51
N ARG A 35 -18.82 -16.75 25.25
CA ARG A 35 -18.12 -17.69 24.37
C ARG A 35 -16.65 -17.23 24.31
N CYS A 36 -15.73 -18.13 24.57
CA CYS A 36 -14.31 -17.84 24.32
C CYS A 36 -14.16 -17.48 22.84
N GLU A 37 -13.26 -16.53 22.57
CA GLU A 37 -12.86 -16.09 21.23
C GLU A 37 -12.22 -17.20 20.38
N PHE A 38 -12.10 -18.42 20.93
CA PHE A 38 -11.55 -19.61 20.32
C PHE A 38 -12.49 -20.79 20.61
N PRO A 39 -12.93 -21.57 19.62
CA PRO A 39 -14.02 -22.53 19.80
C PRO A 39 -13.68 -23.67 20.77
N THR A 40 -12.39 -23.97 20.92
CA THR A 40 -11.87 -25.08 21.73
C THR A 40 -10.90 -24.62 22.84
N SER A 41 -10.76 -23.31 23.09
CA SER A 41 -9.91 -22.85 24.20
C SER A 41 -10.62 -22.91 25.55
N ILE A 42 -9.82 -23.05 26.60
CA ILE A 42 -10.30 -22.98 27.98
C ILE A 42 -9.70 -21.75 28.64
N ARG A 43 -10.54 -20.85 29.13
CA ARG A 43 -10.13 -19.70 29.94
C ARG A 43 -10.31 -20.00 31.41
N LEU A 44 -9.21 -20.03 32.15
CA LEU A 44 -9.20 -20.14 33.61
C LEU A 44 -9.02 -18.74 34.20
N VAL A 45 -9.97 -18.30 35.02
CA VAL A 45 -9.92 -16.98 35.68
C VAL A 45 -9.56 -17.20 37.15
N LEU A 46 -8.58 -16.44 37.65
CA LEU A 46 -8.15 -16.55 39.04
C LEU A 46 -9.27 -16.02 39.96
N ARG A 47 -9.85 -16.91 40.77
CA ARG A 47 -11.02 -16.60 41.60
C ARG A 47 -10.73 -15.59 42.71
N CYS A 48 -9.48 -15.52 43.19
CA CYS A 48 -9.05 -14.62 44.27
C CYS A 48 -9.03 -13.13 43.88
N VAL A 49 -9.24 -12.79 42.60
CA VAL A 49 -9.28 -11.41 42.10
C VAL A 49 -10.66 -10.77 42.25
N LEU A 50 -11.69 -11.55 42.62
CA LEU A 50 -13.09 -11.09 42.64
C LEU A 50 -13.60 -10.67 44.02
N GLU A 51 -12.84 -10.91 45.09
CA GLU A 51 -13.29 -10.63 46.46
C GLU A 51 -12.19 -9.82 47.21
N ASP A 52 -12.35 -8.49 47.22
CA ASP A 52 -11.81 -7.49 48.17
C ASP A 52 -10.29 -7.32 48.40
N ALA A 53 -9.40 -8.00 47.67
CA ALA A 53 -7.97 -7.72 47.78
C ALA A 53 -7.57 -6.44 47.02
N PRO A 54 -6.82 -5.49 47.63
CA PRO A 54 -6.30 -4.31 46.94
C PRO A 54 -5.44 -4.74 45.74
N GLY A 55 -5.81 -4.30 44.53
CA GLY A 55 -5.26 -4.79 43.25
C GLY A 55 -3.74 -4.65 43.02
N HIS A 56 -3.01 -4.06 43.96
CA HIS A 56 -1.56 -3.90 43.95
C HIS A 56 -0.79 -5.04 44.65
N LEU A 57 -1.47 -5.95 45.37
CA LEU A 57 -0.83 -7.08 46.06
C LEU A 57 -0.77 -8.38 45.23
N LEU A 58 -1.33 -8.39 44.02
CA LEU A 58 -1.44 -9.58 43.16
C LEU A 58 -0.57 -9.54 41.90
N GLU A 59 0.20 -8.48 41.65
CA GLU A 59 1.25 -8.52 40.63
C GLU A 59 2.43 -9.30 41.22
N PRO A 60 2.75 -10.50 40.68
CA PRO A 60 2.84 -10.77 39.24
C PRO A 60 1.88 -11.83 38.68
N LEU A 61 0.81 -12.21 39.38
CA LEU A 61 -0.07 -13.30 38.93
C LEU A 61 -0.90 -12.90 37.69
N PRO A 62 -1.01 -13.79 36.68
CA PRO A 62 -1.81 -13.51 35.49
C PRO A 62 -3.30 -13.42 35.87
N ARG A 63 -3.99 -12.41 35.29
CA ARG A 63 -5.44 -12.22 35.50
C ARG A 63 -6.27 -13.42 35.00
N CYS A 64 -5.79 -14.10 33.96
CA CYS A 64 -6.35 -15.35 33.49
C CYS A 64 -5.29 -16.19 32.78
N ILE A 65 -5.50 -17.51 32.76
CA ILE A 65 -4.73 -18.48 31.98
C ILE A 65 -5.60 -18.92 30.80
N LEU A 66 -5.04 -18.89 29.60
CA LEU A 66 -5.67 -19.42 28.40
C LEU A 66 -4.98 -20.71 28.01
N LEU A 67 -5.74 -21.80 27.96
CA LEU A 67 -5.29 -23.07 27.40
C LEU A 67 -5.74 -23.12 25.93
N LEU A 68 -4.75 -23.12 25.04
CA LEU A 68 -4.96 -23.13 23.59
C LEU A 68 -4.54 -24.49 23.03
N PRO A 69 -5.27 -25.05 22.05
CA PRO A 69 -4.82 -26.23 21.33
C PRO A 69 -3.49 -25.97 20.61
N GLN A 70 -2.54 -26.90 20.73
CA GLN A 70 -1.25 -26.80 20.02
C GLN A 70 -1.43 -26.71 18.49
N SER A 71 -2.51 -27.30 17.97
CA SER A 71 -2.84 -27.27 16.54
C SER A 71 -3.12 -25.88 15.99
N TYR A 72 -3.41 -24.88 16.84
CA TYR A 72 -3.57 -23.50 16.38
C TYR A 72 -2.25 -22.86 15.94
N TYR A 73 -1.14 -23.41 16.40
CA TYR A 73 0.20 -22.91 16.12
C TYR A 73 1.00 -23.91 15.28
N GLY A 74 0.40 -25.02 14.82
CA GLY A 74 1.17 -26.05 14.10
C GLY A 74 2.31 -26.67 14.91
N LEU A 75 2.27 -26.57 16.24
CA LEU A 75 3.32 -27.07 17.14
C LEU A 75 3.00 -28.47 17.65
N ASP A 76 4.03 -29.27 17.93
CA ASP A 76 3.89 -30.52 18.69
C ASP A 76 4.61 -30.41 20.02
N THR A 77 3.86 -30.15 21.10
CA THR A 77 4.39 -30.03 22.48
C THR A 77 5.09 -31.28 23.00
N ARG A 78 4.97 -32.42 22.30
CA ARG A 78 5.69 -33.66 22.60
C ARG A 78 7.09 -33.69 21.98
N SER A 79 7.38 -32.81 21.02
CA SER A 79 8.64 -32.74 20.32
C SER A 79 9.67 -31.95 21.12
N ALA A 80 10.50 -32.63 21.91
CA ALA A 80 11.52 -31.98 22.75
C ALA A 80 12.53 -31.11 21.95
N SER A 81 12.68 -31.34 20.63
CA SER A 81 13.56 -30.53 19.79
C SER A 81 13.04 -29.11 19.54
N GLN A 82 11.73 -28.88 19.64
CA GLN A 82 11.07 -27.59 19.39
C GLN A 82 11.09 -26.65 20.61
N PHE A 83 11.43 -27.19 21.79
CA PHE A 83 11.35 -26.47 23.04
C PHE A 83 12.69 -26.48 23.77
N GLU A 84 12.83 -25.54 24.70
CA GLU A 84 13.94 -25.47 25.63
C GLU A 84 13.42 -25.34 27.06
N SER A 85 14.24 -25.79 28.01
CA SER A 85 13.96 -25.65 29.44
C SER A 85 14.25 -24.23 29.89
N LEU A 86 13.39 -23.68 30.76
CA LEU A 86 13.66 -22.41 31.44
C LEU A 86 14.69 -22.53 32.58
N VAL A 87 15.20 -23.73 32.84
CA VAL A 87 16.21 -24.01 33.86
C VAL A 87 17.55 -24.27 33.16
N PRO A 88 18.57 -23.40 33.33
CA PRO A 88 18.56 -22.04 33.93
C PRO A 88 17.93 -20.97 33.00
N PRO A 89 17.46 -19.80 33.50
CA PRO A 89 17.75 -19.19 34.81
C PRO A 89 16.77 -19.51 35.96
N LEU A 90 15.67 -20.22 35.74
CA LEU A 90 14.72 -20.59 36.80
C LEU A 90 15.24 -21.75 37.66
N ASP A 91 14.66 -21.95 38.84
CA ASP A 91 15.00 -23.06 39.72
C ASP A 91 14.44 -24.41 39.20
N ALA A 92 15.00 -25.51 39.73
CA ALA A 92 14.68 -26.87 39.30
C ALA A 92 13.21 -27.29 39.48
N SER A 93 12.41 -26.58 40.30
CA SER A 93 10.96 -26.84 40.39
C SER A 93 10.22 -26.52 39.09
N ASN A 94 10.84 -25.74 38.20
CA ASN A 94 10.32 -25.38 36.88
C ASN A 94 10.86 -26.26 35.74
N ALA A 95 11.61 -27.34 36.04
CA ALA A 95 12.25 -28.19 35.03
C ALA A 95 11.28 -28.88 34.06
N GLY A 96 9.98 -28.93 34.38
CA GLY A 96 8.93 -29.43 33.50
C GLY A 96 8.29 -28.37 32.59
N ILE A 97 8.63 -27.09 32.77
CA ILE A 97 8.10 -25.99 31.95
C ILE A 97 9.00 -25.78 30.75
N LEU A 98 8.46 -26.12 29.60
CA LEU A 98 9.11 -25.96 28.30
C LEU A 98 8.63 -24.67 27.64
N VAL A 99 9.56 -23.92 27.05
CA VAL A 99 9.25 -22.76 26.21
C VAL A 99 9.69 -23.03 24.78
N PRO A 100 8.93 -22.57 23.77
CA PRO A 100 9.32 -22.76 22.39
C PRO A 100 10.64 -22.03 22.14
N LYS A 101 11.53 -22.65 21.37
CA LYS A 101 12.71 -21.96 20.84
C LYS A 101 12.26 -20.78 19.98
N TYR A 102 13.16 -19.82 19.76
CA TYR A 102 12.81 -18.60 19.01
C TYR A 102 12.20 -18.90 17.62
N HIS A 103 12.82 -19.76 16.80
CA HIS A 103 12.29 -20.10 15.48
C HIS A 103 10.95 -20.84 15.58
N THR A 104 10.81 -21.77 16.52
CA THR A 104 9.54 -22.48 16.79
C THR A 104 8.42 -21.52 17.19
N LEU A 105 8.71 -20.52 18.03
CA LEU A 105 7.71 -19.51 18.40
C LEU A 105 7.30 -18.69 17.18
N VAL A 106 8.26 -18.28 16.35
CA VAL A 106 8.00 -17.54 15.12
C VAL A 106 7.16 -18.36 14.13
N GLU A 107 7.52 -19.63 13.89
CA GLU A 107 6.73 -20.56 13.07
C GLU A 107 5.32 -20.71 13.61
N GLY A 108 5.16 -20.88 14.92
CA GLY A 108 3.85 -21.01 15.52
C GLY A 108 2.99 -19.77 15.34
N LEU A 109 3.55 -18.58 15.54
CA LEU A 109 2.86 -17.32 15.32
C LEU A 109 2.49 -17.11 13.84
N VAL A 110 3.40 -17.42 12.92
CA VAL A 110 3.09 -17.35 11.49
C VAL A 110 2.02 -18.36 11.12
N HIS A 111 2.10 -19.61 11.59
CA HIS A 111 1.08 -20.62 11.34
C HIS A 111 -0.29 -20.15 11.82
N PHE A 112 -0.37 -19.55 13.01
CA PHE A 112 -1.61 -18.99 13.54
C PHE A 112 -2.14 -17.84 12.68
N ILE A 113 -1.26 -16.93 12.24
CA ILE A 113 -1.61 -15.77 11.41
C ILE A 113 -2.09 -16.21 10.03
N MET A 114 -1.38 -17.17 9.44
CA MET A 114 -1.73 -17.78 8.19
C MET A 114 -3.06 -18.48 8.37
N TYR A 115 -3.16 -19.49 9.23
CA TYR A 115 -4.28 -20.43 9.43
C TYR A 115 -5.06 -20.13 10.73
N PRO A 116 -5.73 -18.98 10.86
CA PRO A 116 -6.42 -18.66 12.09
C PRO A 116 -7.57 -19.63 12.31
N PRO A 117 -7.76 -20.13 13.56
CA PRO A 117 -8.78 -21.14 13.86
C PRO A 117 -10.22 -20.62 13.71
N ILE A 118 -10.40 -19.30 13.65
CA ILE A 118 -11.65 -18.63 13.30
C ILE A 118 -11.29 -17.51 12.30
N PRO A 119 -12.14 -17.22 11.30
CA PRO A 119 -11.97 -16.08 10.39
C PRO A 119 -11.98 -14.68 11.06
N HIS A 120 -11.84 -14.57 12.39
CA HIS A 120 -11.94 -13.31 13.12
C HIS A 120 -10.64 -12.50 13.06
N ARG A 121 -10.69 -11.37 12.33
CA ARG A 121 -9.57 -10.42 12.16
C ARG A 121 -9.02 -9.81 13.47
N ALA A 122 -9.81 -9.76 14.54
CA ALA A 122 -9.41 -9.11 15.79
C ALA A 122 -8.36 -9.90 16.57
N VAL A 123 -8.45 -11.23 16.58
CA VAL A 123 -7.59 -12.11 17.39
C VAL A 123 -6.22 -12.31 16.75
N SER A 124 -6.14 -12.20 15.43
CA SER A 124 -4.88 -12.21 14.71
C SER A 124 -4.05 -10.95 15.02
N PHE A 125 -4.66 -9.81 15.34
CA PHE A 125 -3.95 -8.54 15.54
C PHE A 125 -2.90 -8.58 16.65
N SER A 126 -3.22 -9.15 17.84
CA SER A 126 -2.24 -9.28 18.92
C SER A 126 -1.08 -10.21 18.57
N HIS A 127 -1.35 -11.28 17.81
CA HIS A 127 -0.33 -12.21 17.32
C HIS A 127 0.56 -11.55 16.26
N HIS A 128 -0.01 -10.71 15.39
CA HIS A 128 0.75 -9.90 14.44
C HIS A 128 1.70 -8.94 15.16
N ILE A 129 1.22 -8.20 16.17
CA ILE A 129 2.06 -7.28 16.95
C ILE A 129 3.23 -8.04 17.58
N LEU A 130 2.95 -9.14 18.29
CA LEU A 130 3.98 -9.94 18.93
C LEU A 130 5.01 -10.47 17.92
N LEU A 131 4.55 -11.00 16.78
CA LEU A 131 5.44 -11.47 15.73
C LEU A 131 6.32 -10.35 15.20
N TYR A 132 5.75 -9.19 14.88
CA TYR A 132 6.52 -8.07 14.32
C TYR A 132 7.51 -7.48 15.31
N GLU A 133 7.17 -7.41 16.60
CA GLU A 133 8.13 -7.02 17.64
C GLU A 133 9.30 -8.02 17.74
N LEU A 134 9.00 -9.34 17.72
CA LEU A 134 10.02 -10.39 17.74
C LEU A 134 10.93 -10.33 16.50
N LEU A 135 10.36 -10.13 15.32
CA LEU A 135 11.11 -10.02 14.07
C LEU A 135 11.92 -8.73 14.03
N ALA A 136 11.36 -7.58 14.42
CA ALA A 136 12.06 -6.28 14.44
C ALA A 136 13.26 -6.30 15.39
N ALA A 137 13.17 -7.01 16.52
CA ALA A 137 14.25 -7.14 17.49
C ALA A 137 15.46 -7.93 16.96
N ARG A 138 15.27 -8.84 15.99
CA ARG A 138 16.37 -9.72 15.49
C ARG A 138 16.73 -9.54 14.02
N ILE A 139 15.77 -9.33 13.10
CA ILE A 139 16.03 -9.24 11.66
C ILE A 139 16.96 -8.07 11.30
N ASN A 140 16.90 -6.98 12.07
CA ASN A 140 17.74 -5.80 11.85
C ASN A 140 19.21 -5.99 12.30
N ILE A 141 19.53 -7.09 12.97
CA ILE A 141 20.91 -7.40 13.39
C ILE A 141 21.61 -8.12 12.21
N PRO A 142 22.76 -7.62 11.73
CA PRO A 142 23.50 -8.24 10.64
C PRO A 142 23.75 -9.74 10.87
N GLY A 143 23.43 -10.58 9.88
CA GLY A 143 23.60 -12.04 9.93
C GLY A 143 22.53 -12.83 10.70
N GLN A 144 21.73 -12.18 11.55
CA GLN A 144 20.66 -12.87 12.28
C GLN A 144 19.52 -13.31 11.36
N PHE A 145 19.22 -12.57 10.30
CA PHE A 145 18.19 -13.01 9.35
C PHE A 145 18.56 -14.34 8.69
N GLN A 146 19.78 -14.49 8.18
CA GLN A 146 20.23 -15.74 7.58
C GLN A 146 20.19 -16.89 8.59
N LYS A 147 20.56 -16.61 9.85
CA LYS A 147 20.46 -17.59 10.94
C LYS A 147 19.01 -18.01 11.19
N ILE A 148 18.09 -17.06 11.33
CA ILE A 148 16.65 -17.33 11.51
C ILE A 148 16.16 -18.17 10.33
N MET A 149 16.38 -17.73 9.09
CA MET A 149 15.93 -18.45 7.90
C MET A 149 16.52 -19.86 7.77
N SER A 150 17.71 -20.12 8.31
CA SER A 150 18.30 -21.47 8.32
C SER A 150 17.72 -22.39 9.40
N GLU A 151 17.03 -21.83 10.39
CA GLU A 151 16.37 -22.56 11.48
C GLU A 151 14.87 -22.76 11.24
N ILE A 152 14.27 -22.03 10.29
CA ILE A 152 12.86 -22.21 9.89
C ILE A 152 12.75 -23.45 9.01
N GLU A 153 11.91 -24.39 9.43
CA GLU A 153 11.59 -25.64 8.72
C GLU A 153 10.32 -25.49 7.87
N ASP A 154 9.38 -24.65 8.30
CA ASP A 154 8.10 -24.45 7.61
C ASP A 154 8.21 -23.49 6.42
N GLU A 155 7.81 -23.97 5.24
CA GLU A 155 7.85 -23.23 3.98
C GLU A 155 6.97 -21.96 4.02
N ASP A 156 5.80 -22.01 4.67
CA ASP A 156 4.90 -20.86 4.77
C ASP A 156 5.48 -19.78 5.70
N CYS A 157 6.13 -20.20 6.77
CA CYS A 157 6.86 -19.32 7.67
C CYS A 157 8.03 -18.63 6.96
N ALA A 158 8.82 -19.38 6.19
CA ALA A 158 9.91 -18.83 5.40
C ALA A 158 9.41 -17.77 4.41
N TRP A 159 8.32 -18.04 3.68
CA TRP A 159 7.69 -17.06 2.80
C TRP A 159 7.26 -15.79 3.55
N PHE A 160 6.58 -15.95 4.68
CA PHE A 160 6.06 -14.83 5.47
C PHE A 160 7.17 -13.92 5.97
N ILE A 161 8.23 -14.50 6.56
CA ILE A 161 9.36 -13.75 7.11
C ILE A 161 10.12 -13.02 5.99
N ASP A 162 10.32 -13.68 4.86
CA ASP A 162 11.00 -13.07 3.72
C ASP A 162 10.15 -11.94 3.10
N LYS A 163 8.82 -12.12 3.00
CA LYS A 163 7.88 -11.07 2.58
C LYS A 163 7.92 -9.88 3.56
N TYR A 164 7.87 -10.12 4.87
CA TYR A 164 7.99 -9.09 5.90
C TYR A 164 9.30 -8.32 5.79
N ARG A 165 10.44 -9.02 5.66
CA ARG A 165 11.75 -8.38 5.52
C ARG A 165 11.82 -7.51 4.27
N ARG A 166 11.34 -8.03 3.13
CA ARG A 166 11.39 -7.32 1.85
C ARG A 166 10.58 -6.02 1.92
N ARG A 167 9.33 -6.09 2.37
CA ARG A 167 8.45 -4.90 2.47
C ARG A 167 8.79 -3.95 3.62
N ARG A 168 9.48 -4.45 4.66
CA ARG A 168 9.64 -3.74 5.96
C ARG A 168 8.31 -3.24 6.53
N ALA A 169 7.25 -3.98 6.25
CA ALA A 169 5.88 -3.68 6.65
C ALA A 169 5.19 -4.99 7.03
N PRO A 170 4.11 -4.93 7.83
CA PRO A 170 3.26 -6.07 8.08
C PRO A 170 2.88 -6.82 6.79
N VAL A 171 2.93 -8.15 6.83
CA VAL A 171 2.28 -8.99 5.82
C VAL A 171 0.79 -8.93 6.07
N PHE A 172 0.04 -8.54 5.03
CA PHE A 172 -1.40 -8.37 5.13
C PHE A 172 -2.14 -9.66 4.78
N TRP A 173 -3.42 -9.75 5.15
CA TRP A 173 -4.23 -10.95 4.88
C TRP A 173 -4.36 -11.23 3.39
N GLU A 174 -4.37 -10.18 2.56
CA GLU A 174 -4.44 -10.27 1.11
C GLU A 174 -3.18 -10.92 0.53
N ASP A 175 -2.00 -10.60 1.08
CA ASP A 175 -0.74 -11.27 0.72
C ASP A 175 -0.83 -12.78 1.07
N ILE A 176 -1.35 -13.11 2.25
CA ILE A 176 -1.52 -14.49 2.74
C ILE A 176 -2.50 -15.27 1.84
N ALA A 177 -3.64 -14.66 1.52
CA ALA A 177 -4.67 -15.25 0.67
C ALA A 177 -4.13 -15.51 -0.74
N LEU A 178 -3.43 -14.52 -1.33
CA LEU A 178 -2.76 -14.67 -2.62
C LEU A 178 -1.75 -15.82 -2.60
N TYR A 179 -0.87 -15.84 -1.60
CA TYR A 179 0.15 -16.87 -1.45
C TYR A 179 -0.46 -18.26 -1.40
N ARG A 180 -1.49 -18.46 -0.58
CA ARG A 180 -2.19 -19.75 -0.47
C ARG A 180 -2.82 -20.21 -1.76
N ARG A 181 -3.47 -19.29 -2.47
CA ARG A 181 -4.06 -19.56 -3.76
C ARG A 181 -3.00 -20.03 -4.74
N GLN A 182 -1.88 -19.32 -4.82
CA GLN A 182 -0.78 -19.67 -5.72
C GLN A 182 -0.12 -20.99 -5.34
N LYS A 183 0.08 -21.24 -4.05
CA LYS A 183 0.56 -22.53 -3.54
C LYS A 183 -0.37 -23.67 -3.96
N THR A 184 -1.69 -23.47 -3.87
CA THR A 184 -2.71 -24.44 -4.31
C THR A 184 -2.67 -24.67 -5.82
N LEU A 185 -2.59 -23.61 -6.62
CA LEU A 185 -2.49 -23.70 -8.09
C LEU A 185 -1.21 -24.41 -8.51
N TYR A 186 -0.08 -24.09 -7.89
CA TYR A 186 1.19 -24.76 -8.15
C TYR A 186 1.12 -26.25 -7.82
N GLN A 187 0.58 -26.61 -6.65
CA GLN A 187 0.39 -28.01 -6.25
C GLN A 187 -0.50 -28.76 -7.26
N SER A 188 -1.56 -28.10 -7.75
CA SER A 188 -2.47 -28.67 -8.77
C SER A 188 -1.78 -28.84 -10.14
N ARG A 189 -0.95 -27.88 -10.56
CA ARG A 189 -0.14 -27.99 -11.79
C ARG A 189 0.88 -29.11 -11.67
N LYS A 190 1.55 -29.21 -10.52
CA LYS A 190 2.54 -30.24 -10.22
C LYS A 190 1.92 -31.65 -10.20
N SER A 191 0.70 -31.80 -9.69
CA SER A 191 -0.01 -33.09 -9.74
C SER A 191 -0.47 -33.47 -11.14
N ASN A 192 -0.74 -32.49 -12.01
CA ASN A 192 -1.21 -32.71 -13.38
C ASN A 192 -0.07 -32.89 -14.40
N ALA A 193 1.14 -32.46 -14.08
CA ALA A 193 2.32 -32.74 -14.89
C ALA A 193 2.72 -34.21 -14.72
N GLU A 194 2.25 -35.07 -15.63
CA GLU A 194 2.60 -36.49 -15.66
C GLU A 194 4.12 -36.66 -15.78
N THR A 195 4.74 -37.12 -14.68
CA THR A 195 6.12 -37.60 -14.55
C THR A 195 7.23 -36.55 -14.74
N PRO A 196 7.72 -35.92 -13.67
CA PRO A 196 9.10 -35.48 -13.63
C PRO A 196 9.99 -36.70 -13.41
N SER A 197 10.92 -36.95 -14.33
CA SER A 197 12.08 -37.81 -14.10
C SER A 197 12.71 -37.50 -12.72
N ASN A 198 13.06 -38.57 -11.99
CA ASN A 198 13.51 -38.64 -10.59
C ASN A 198 14.72 -37.78 -10.15
N GLU A 199 15.00 -36.64 -10.77
CA GLU A 199 15.85 -35.64 -10.13
C GLU A 199 15.03 -34.94 -9.05
N VAL A 200 15.20 -35.42 -7.81
CA VAL A 200 14.84 -34.72 -6.58
C VAL A 200 15.72 -33.48 -6.50
N VAL A 201 15.39 -32.47 -7.28
CA VAL A 201 16.01 -31.18 -7.14
C VAL A 201 15.32 -30.50 -5.98
N HIS A 202 15.97 -30.51 -4.82
CA HIS A 202 15.85 -29.46 -3.80
C HIS A 202 16.38 -28.12 -4.37
N GLN A 203 15.99 -27.78 -5.60
CA GLN A 203 16.15 -26.44 -6.13
C GLN A 203 15.16 -25.63 -5.34
N SER A 204 15.68 -24.69 -4.56
CA SER A 204 14.94 -23.56 -4.03
C SER A 204 14.06 -23.03 -5.17
N ILE A 205 12.79 -23.47 -5.21
CA ILE A 205 11.78 -22.93 -6.10
C ILE A 205 11.79 -21.47 -5.73
N ARG A 206 12.31 -20.62 -6.62
CA ARG A 206 12.38 -19.20 -6.29
C ARG A 206 10.94 -18.80 -6.14
N TRP A 207 10.59 -18.18 -5.02
CA TRP A 207 9.23 -17.74 -4.77
C TRP A 207 8.61 -16.99 -5.95
N GLN A 208 9.44 -16.31 -6.75
CA GLN A 208 9.11 -15.68 -8.04
C GLN A 208 8.35 -16.60 -9.02
N ASP A 209 8.62 -17.90 -9.03
CA ASP A 209 8.03 -18.89 -9.95
C ASP A 209 6.55 -19.19 -9.62
N TYR A 210 6.13 -19.02 -8.36
CA TYR A 210 4.74 -19.23 -7.93
C TYR A 210 3.76 -18.16 -8.42
N PHE A 211 4.27 -17.00 -8.83
CA PHE A 211 3.48 -15.79 -9.08
C PHE A 211 3.49 -15.36 -10.56
N GLN A 212 4.22 -16.08 -11.42
CA GLN A 212 4.16 -15.82 -12.86
C GLN A 212 2.88 -16.42 -13.43
N THR A 213 2.06 -15.56 -14.04
CA THR A 213 0.94 -16.01 -14.85
C THR A 213 1.46 -16.74 -16.08
N THR A 214 0.75 -17.79 -16.47
CA THR A 214 0.99 -18.46 -17.74
C THR A 214 0.62 -17.54 -18.90
N LEU A 215 1.23 -17.73 -20.07
CA LEU A 215 0.89 -16.94 -21.27
C LEU A 215 -0.60 -17.06 -21.65
N ALA A 216 -1.22 -18.21 -21.37
CA ALA A 216 -2.66 -18.42 -21.58
C ALA A 216 -3.51 -17.57 -20.62
N GLU A 217 -3.12 -17.49 -19.34
CA GLU A 217 -3.78 -16.63 -18.35
C GLU A 217 -3.61 -15.15 -18.70
N GLN A 218 -2.41 -14.73 -19.10
CA GLN A 218 -2.16 -13.37 -19.59
C GLN A 218 -3.05 -13.06 -20.78
N HIS A 219 -3.11 -13.95 -21.78
CA HIS A 219 -3.93 -13.76 -22.97
C HIS A 219 -5.43 -13.64 -22.66
N ALA A 220 -5.94 -14.47 -21.73
CA ALA A 220 -7.33 -14.40 -21.29
C ALA A 220 -7.66 -13.08 -20.59
N ARG A 221 -6.72 -12.50 -19.83
CA ARG A 221 -6.90 -11.19 -19.17
C ARG A 221 -6.93 -10.02 -20.15
N LEU A 222 -6.33 -10.15 -21.33
CA LEU A 222 -6.25 -9.07 -22.33
C LEU A 222 -7.49 -8.92 -23.22
N ILE A 223 -8.63 -9.54 -22.89
CA ILE A 223 -9.87 -9.38 -23.67
C ILE A 223 -10.30 -7.91 -23.75
N ALA A 224 -10.37 -7.20 -22.61
CA ALA A 224 -10.84 -5.81 -22.60
C ALA A 224 -9.92 -4.85 -23.39
N PRO A 225 -8.59 -4.83 -23.21
CA PRO A 225 -7.69 -4.03 -24.04
C PRO A 225 -7.83 -4.34 -25.55
N ARG A 226 -8.00 -5.62 -25.94
CA ARG A 226 -8.23 -5.98 -27.35
C ARG A 226 -9.50 -5.34 -27.89
N GLN A 227 -10.58 -5.31 -27.11
CA GLN A 227 -11.83 -4.69 -27.54
C GLN A 227 -11.70 -3.17 -27.70
N LEU A 228 -10.98 -2.50 -26.80
CA LEU A 228 -10.73 -1.07 -26.91
C LEU A 228 -9.96 -0.74 -28.20
N ILE A 229 -8.87 -1.46 -28.46
CA ILE A 229 -8.04 -1.26 -29.66
C ILE A 229 -8.82 -1.58 -30.94
N ALA A 230 -9.62 -2.65 -30.95
CA ALA A 230 -10.46 -3.00 -32.10
C ALA A 230 -11.48 -1.90 -32.44
N ASN A 231 -11.86 -1.08 -31.47
CA ASN A 231 -12.74 0.08 -31.63
C ASN A 231 -11.99 1.41 -31.78
N GLY A 232 -10.67 1.37 -32.02
CA GLY A 232 -9.86 2.57 -32.26
C GLY A 232 -9.59 3.42 -31.02
N ILE A 233 -9.81 2.88 -29.82
CA ILE A 233 -9.53 3.56 -28.55
C ILE A 233 -8.11 3.15 -28.12
N PRO A 234 -7.11 4.07 -28.18
CA PRO A 234 -5.79 3.77 -27.66
C PRO A 234 -5.87 3.55 -26.14
N CYS A 235 -5.17 2.54 -25.66
CA CYS A 235 -5.15 2.20 -24.24
C CYS A 235 -3.80 1.61 -23.84
N ILE A 236 -3.44 1.78 -22.58
CA ILE A 236 -2.24 1.18 -21.97
C ILE A 236 -2.69 0.26 -20.85
N LEU A 237 -2.22 -0.98 -20.86
CA LEU A 237 -2.37 -1.88 -19.72
C LEU A 237 -1.49 -1.36 -18.57
N TRP A 238 -2.09 -1.21 -17.38
CA TRP A 238 -1.48 -0.51 -16.25
C TRP A 238 -1.55 -1.33 -14.96
N GLY A 239 -0.95 -0.81 -13.88
CA GLY A 239 -1.03 -1.41 -12.56
C GLY A 239 -0.41 -2.80 -12.47
N GLU A 240 -1.04 -3.67 -11.70
CA GLU A 240 -0.55 -5.03 -11.40
C GLU A 240 -0.35 -5.90 -12.65
N ASP A 241 -1.26 -5.85 -13.63
CA ASP A 241 -1.11 -6.57 -14.90
C ASP A 241 0.16 -6.12 -15.65
N ALA A 242 0.47 -4.81 -15.68
CA ALA A 242 1.69 -4.31 -16.31
C ALA A 242 2.95 -4.77 -15.56
N LEU A 243 2.92 -4.75 -14.22
CA LEU A 243 4.00 -5.26 -13.37
C LEU A 243 4.28 -6.74 -13.67
N ASN A 244 3.24 -7.56 -13.73
CA ASN A 244 3.37 -9.00 -13.93
C ASN A 244 3.81 -9.35 -15.36
N PHE A 245 3.13 -8.79 -16.37
CA PHE A 245 3.31 -9.25 -17.76
C PHE A 245 4.57 -8.68 -18.38
N ALA A 246 4.90 -7.41 -18.10
CA ALA A 246 6.01 -6.71 -18.75
C ALA A 246 7.30 -6.80 -17.94
N HIS A 247 7.20 -6.84 -16.60
CA HIS A 247 8.34 -6.72 -15.69
C HIS A 247 8.54 -7.97 -14.82
N SER A 248 7.74 -9.02 -15.04
CA SER A 248 7.82 -10.30 -14.31
C SER A 248 7.72 -10.13 -12.78
N VAL A 249 7.01 -9.08 -12.34
CA VAL A 249 6.87 -8.77 -10.92
C VAL A 249 5.71 -9.57 -10.33
N PRO A 250 5.94 -10.33 -9.25
CA PRO A 250 4.92 -11.15 -8.62
C PRO A 250 3.90 -10.30 -7.86
N VAL A 251 2.69 -10.14 -8.38
CA VAL A 251 1.62 -9.33 -7.78
C VAL A 251 0.29 -10.09 -7.75
N SER A 252 -0.63 -9.65 -6.90
CA SER A 252 -2.03 -10.05 -7.00
C SER A 252 -2.58 -9.58 -8.33
N LEU A 253 -3.42 -10.36 -9.00
CA LEU A 253 -4.06 -9.94 -10.25
C LEU A 253 -5.57 -9.90 -10.05
N ASN A 254 -6.00 -8.98 -9.19
CA ASN A 254 -7.40 -8.89 -8.77
C ASN A 254 -8.22 -8.14 -9.82
N ASP A 255 -7.97 -6.84 -9.93
CA ASP A 255 -8.64 -5.94 -10.87
C ASP A 255 -7.68 -5.55 -12.00
N GLN A 256 -8.21 -5.24 -13.18
CA GLN A 256 -7.40 -4.79 -14.32
C GLN A 256 -7.46 -3.28 -14.47
N LEU A 257 -6.30 -2.62 -14.43
CA LEU A 257 -6.18 -1.18 -14.60
C LEU A 257 -5.81 -0.87 -16.05
N ILE A 258 -6.55 0.04 -16.68
CA ILE A 258 -6.31 0.45 -18.07
C ILE A 258 -6.30 1.97 -18.14
N LEU A 259 -5.21 2.55 -18.66
CA LEU A 259 -5.16 3.98 -18.97
C LEU A 259 -5.79 4.21 -20.35
N VAL A 260 -6.61 5.25 -20.44
CA VAL A 260 -7.20 5.73 -21.70
C VAL A 260 -7.09 7.26 -21.80
N PRO A 261 -7.15 7.84 -23.01
CA PRO A 261 -7.27 9.29 -23.15
C PRO A 261 -8.45 9.84 -22.34
N ASP A 262 -8.22 10.95 -21.65
CA ASP A 262 -9.21 11.60 -20.79
C ASP A 262 -10.55 11.84 -21.48
N GLU A 263 -10.52 12.21 -22.76
CA GLU A 263 -11.68 12.51 -23.60
C GLU A 263 -12.39 11.26 -24.16
N GLN A 264 -11.79 10.08 -24.01
CA GLN A 264 -12.35 8.81 -24.49
C GLN A 264 -12.80 7.87 -23.36
N LEU A 265 -12.74 8.32 -22.11
CA LEU A 265 -13.03 7.49 -20.94
C LEU A 265 -14.44 6.88 -20.96
N ASP A 266 -15.46 7.69 -21.26
CA ASP A 266 -16.84 7.21 -21.39
C ASP A 266 -17.05 6.32 -22.61
N ALA A 267 -16.41 6.64 -23.74
CA ALA A 267 -16.46 5.82 -24.94
C ALA A 267 -15.84 4.43 -24.71
N ALA A 268 -14.73 4.36 -23.96
CA ALA A 268 -14.08 3.12 -23.57
C ALA A 268 -14.99 2.25 -22.70
N ALA A 269 -15.64 2.85 -21.71
CA ALA A 269 -16.61 2.16 -20.88
C ALA A 269 -17.79 1.62 -21.70
N ASP A 270 -18.37 2.45 -22.57
CA ASP A 270 -19.45 2.06 -23.48
C ASP A 270 -19.09 0.87 -24.37
N VAL A 271 -17.87 0.84 -24.92
CA VAL A 271 -17.37 -0.29 -25.73
C VAL A 271 -17.34 -1.57 -24.91
N LEU A 272 -16.81 -1.49 -23.69
CA LEU A 272 -16.70 -2.66 -22.82
C LEU A 272 -18.07 -3.14 -22.35
N GLU A 273 -19.03 -2.27 -22.07
CA GLU A 273 -20.39 -2.68 -21.65
C GLU A 273 -21.20 -3.31 -22.79
N LYS A 274 -21.06 -2.79 -24.01
CA LYS A 274 -21.84 -3.26 -25.17
C LYS A 274 -21.32 -4.57 -25.74
N TYR A 275 -20.09 -4.95 -25.41
CA TYR A 275 -19.48 -6.15 -25.98
C TYR A 275 -20.11 -7.42 -25.39
N PRO A 276 -20.72 -8.31 -26.22
CA PRO A 276 -21.47 -9.46 -25.72
C PRO A 276 -20.65 -10.42 -24.84
N GLU A 277 -19.34 -10.52 -25.11
CA GLU A 277 -18.44 -11.44 -24.40
C GLU A 277 -17.86 -10.85 -23.11
N SER A 278 -17.86 -9.53 -22.94
CA SER A 278 -17.17 -8.90 -21.80
C SER A 278 -17.90 -9.16 -20.49
N ARG A 279 -19.23 -9.18 -20.51
CA ARG A 279 -20.10 -9.31 -19.33
C ARG A 279 -19.77 -8.31 -18.20
N TYR A 280 -19.14 -7.18 -18.52
CA TYR A 280 -18.83 -6.12 -17.55
C TYR A 280 -19.91 -5.04 -17.55
N GLU A 281 -20.23 -4.49 -16.38
CA GLU A 281 -21.19 -3.39 -16.20
C GLU A 281 -20.61 -2.26 -15.36
N ARG A 282 -20.93 -0.99 -15.69
CA ARG A 282 -20.61 0.15 -14.84
C ARG A 282 -21.22 -0.03 -13.45
N THR A 283 -20.37 0.18 -12.45
CA THR A 283 -20.82 0.24 -11.06
C THR A 283 -20.88 1.67 -10.59
N SER A 284 -21.99 2.09 -10.00
CA SER A 284 -22.11 3.40 -9.33
C SER A 284 -21.31 3.48 -8.03
N ALA A 285 -20.98 2.31 -7.46
CA ALA A 285 -20.22 2.21 -6.22
C ALA A 285 -18.70 2.24 -6.51
N PRO A 286 -17.96 3.20 -5.92
CA PRO A 286 -16.51 3.12 -5.88
C PRO A 286 -16.09 1.86 -5.10
N ASN A 287 -15.01 1.20 -5.51
CA ASN A 287 -14.61 -0.09 -4.95
C ASN A 287 -14.21 0.05 -3.45
N GLU A 288 -14.91 -0.66 -2.56
CA GLU A 288 -14.60 -0.74 -1.12
C GLU A 288 -13.15 -1.15 -0.85
N ASP A 289 -12.56 -1.99 -1.71
CA ASP A 289 -11.18 -2.45 -1.54
C ASP A 289 -10.15 -1.33 -1.71
N TYR A 290 -10.49 -0.28 -2.47
CA TYR A 290 -9.65 0.93 -2.61
C TYR A 290 -9.86 1.94 -1.48
N TYR A 291 -10.87 1.74 -0.62
CA TYR A 291 -11.12 2.56 0.56
C TYR A 291 -10.44 2.05 1.83
N HIS A 292 -10.08 0.75 1.87
CA HIS A 292 -9.80 0.09 3.14
C HIS A 292 -8.38 0.24 3.68
N PHE A 293 -7.40 0.66 2.88
CA PHE A 293 -6.01 0.76 3.37
C PHE A 293 -5.76 1.94 4.31
N THR A 294 -6.48 3.06 4.16
CA THR A 294 -6.28 4.26 5.00
C THR A 294 -7.23 4.31 6.21
N ALA A 295 -8.38 3.65 6.14
CA ALA A 295 -9.43 3.74 7.16
C ALA A 295 -9.10 3.07 8.50
N VAL A 296 -8.17 2.10 8.53
CA VAL A 296 -7.83 1.39 9.78
C VAL A 296 -6.87 2.19 10.68
N ALA A 297 -6.13 3.16 10.12
CA ALA A 297 -5.11 3.90 10.85
C ALA A 297 -5.51 5.33 11.25
N VAL A 298 -6.46 5.97 10.54
CA VAL A 298 -6.70 7.41 10.68
C VAL A 298 -8.04 7.68 11.39
N SER A 299 -8.00 7.59 12.72
CA SER A 299 -8.99 8.11 13.68
C SER A 299 -10.45 7.62 13.56
N PRO A 300 -11.17 7.42 14.68
CA PRO A 300 -12.61 7.18 14.64
C PRO A 300 -13.31 8.36 13.95
N PRO A 301 -14.39 8.10 13.17
CA PRO A 301 -15.13 9.16 12.51
C PRO A 301 -15.52 10.25 13.53
N PRO A 302 -15.46 11.54 13.17
CA PRO A 302 -15.76 12.62 14.08
C PRO A 302 -17.14 12.40 14.73
N LYS A 303 -17.18 12.43 16.06
CA LYS A 303 -18.40 12.22 16.86
C LYS A 303 -19.50 13.17 16.36
N GLY A 304 -20.52 12.64 15.69
CA GLY A 304 -21.67 13.43 15.21
C GLY A 304 -22.26 12.98 13.87
N VAL A 305 -21.57 12.16 13.08
CA VAL A 305 -22.12 11.60 11.83
C VAL A 305 -23.09 10.47 12.19
N LYS A 306 -24.40 10.77 12.17
CA LYS A 306 -25.46 9.86 12.61
C LYS A 306 -25.87 8.80 11.58
N ASP A 307 -25.34 8.87 10.35
CA ASP A 307 -25.69 7.93 9.31
C ASP A 307 -24.43 7.49 8.53
N PRO A 308 -23.87 6.30 8.84
CA PRO A 308 -22.67 5.79 8.17
C PRO A 308 -22.90 5.44 6.69
N LYS A 309 -24.15 5.46 6.20
CA LYS A 309 -24.47 5.09 4.82
C LYS A 309 -24.58 6.27 3.86
N THR A 310 -24.86 7.49 4.33
CA THR A 310 -25.15 8.63 3.42
C THR A 310 -23.97 9.56 3.16
N THR A 311 -22.90 9.46 3.93
CA THR A 311 -21.71 10.30 3.76
C THR A 311 -20.51 9.54 4.29
N SER A 312 -20.07 8.55 3.53
CA SER A 312 -18.70 8.07 3.66
C SER A 312 -17.77 9.25 3.38
N PRO A 313 -17.01 9.76 4.36
CA PRO A 313 -16.08 10.88 4.14
C PRO A 313 -14.86 10.44 3.31
N TYR A 314 -14.82 9.19 2.87
CA TYR A 314 -13.70 8.66 2.11
C TYR A 314 -13.80 9.14 0.66
N THR A 315 -12.86 10.00 0.30
CA THR A 315 -12.70 10.53 -1.05
C THR A 315 -12.14 9.45 -1.96
N TYR A 316 -12.78 9.25 -3.12
CA TYR A 316 -12.40 8.23 -4.09
C TYR A 316 -11.10 8.62 -4.80
N GLU A 317 -10.03 7.81 -4.67
CA GLU A 317 -8.66 8.08 -5.21
C GLU A 317 -8.64 8.50 -6.69
N PHE A 318 -9.66 8.12 -7.45
CA PHE A 318 -9.74 8.36 -8.89
C PHE A 318 -11.07 8.98 -9.28
N PRO A 319 -11.34 10.26 -8.94
CA PRO A 319 -12.67 10.86 -9.02
C PRO A 319 -13.31 10.86 -10.41
N ARG A 320 -12.52 10.73 -11.48
CA ARG A 320 -13.01 10.64 -12.87
C ARG A 320 -13.00 9.22 -13.43
N SER A 321 -12.39 8.24 -12.77
CA SER A 321 -12.29 6.89 -13.29
C SER A 321 -13.65 6.20 -13.40
N ILE A 322 -13.73 5.22 -14.30
CA ILE A 322 -14.92 4.40 -14.48
C ILE A 322 -14.59 2.96 -14.11
N ARG A 323 -15.35 2.43 -13.17
CA ARG A 323 -15.25 1.03 -12.75
C ARG A 323 -16.32 0.19 -13.45
N LEU A 324 -15.90 -0.94 -13.98
CA LEU A 324 -16.76 -1.97 -14.56
C LEU A 324 -16.59 -3.27 -13.78
N ALA A 325 -17.66 -3.89 -13.30
CA ALA A 325 -17.62 -5.18 -12.59
C ALA A 325 -18.12 -6.32 -13.47
N HIS A 326 -17.50 -7.49 -13.33
CA HIS A 326 -17.89 -8.69 -14.08
C HIS A 326 -19.20 -9.28 -13.50
N ARG A 327 -20.26 -9.38 -14.30
CA ARG A 327 -21.60 -9.84 -13.88
C ARG A 327 -21.62 -11.20 -13.19
N ASP A 328 -20.78 -12.13 -13.66
CA ASP A 328 -20.80 -13.52 -13.18
C ASP A 328 -19.82 -13.81 -12.03
N VAL A 329 -19.01 -12.83 -11.61
CA VAL A 329 -18.12 -12.98 -10.45
C VAL A 329 -18.90 -12.53 -9.21
N PRO A 330 -19.29 -13.46 -8.32
CA PRO A 330 -20.03 -13.09 -7.13
C PRO A 330 -19.12 -12.39 -6.12
N GLU A 331 -19.70 -11.55 -5.25
CA GLU A 331 -18.93 -10.79 -4.25
C GLU A 331 -18.25 -11.68 -3.20
N ASP A 332 -18.85 -12.83 -2.88
CA ASP A 332 -18.36 -13.78 -1.87
C ASP A 332 -17.31 -14.77 -2.40
N ASP A 333 -17.18 -14.89 -3.73
CA ASP A 333 -16.15 -15.70 -4.39
C ASP A 333 -15.53 -14.90 -5.55
N PRO A 334 -14.65 -13.92 -5.23
CA PRO A 334 -14.01 -13.06 -6.23
C PRO A 334 -13.12 -13.83 -7.21
N ASP A 335 -12.82 -15.10 -6.92
CA ASP A 335 -11.88 -15.93 -7.67
C ASP A 335 -12.56 -16.93 -8.62
N LYS A 336 -13.90 -17.00 -8.60
CA LYS A 336 -14.70 -17.96 -9.37
C LYS A 336 -14.34 -18.05 -10.85
N LEU A 337 -13.98 -16.92 -11.48
CA LEU A 337 -13.69 -16.83 -12.92
C LEU A 337 -12.24 -16.53 -13.24
N TYR A 338 -11.32 -16.84 -12.34
CA TYR A 338 -9.88 -16.71 -12.62
C TYR A 338 -9.51 -17.42 -13.93
N PRO A 339 -8.73 -16.77 -14.82
CA PRO A 339 -7.92 -15.57 -14.61
C PRO A 339 -8.62 -14.23 -14.92
N LEU A 340 -9.90 -14.21 -15.28
CA LEU A 340 -10.60 -12.98 -15.66
C LEU A 340 -10.62 -11.97 -14.50
N PRO A 341 -10.39 -10.67 -14.78
CA PRO A 341 -10.40 -9.67 -13.73
C PRO A 341 -11.81 -9.49 -13.16
N ARG A 342 -11.93 -9.43 -11.83
CA ARG A 342 -13.22 -9.19 -11.16
C ARG A 342 -13.79 -7.83 -11.57
N CYS A 343 -12.93 -6.82 -11.62
CA CYS A 343 -13.28 -5.49 -12.11
C CYS A 343 -12.24 -4.96 -13.10
N ILE A 344 -12.69 -4.09 -13.99
CA ILE A 344 -11.85 -3.25 -14.84
C ILE A 344 -11.98 -1.82 -14.33
N LEU A 345 -10.84 -1.17 -14.11
CA LEU A 345 -10.77 0.24 -13.77
C LEU A 345 -10.18 1.02 -14.95
N LEU A 346 -11.04 1.80 -15.60
CA LEU A 346 -10.63 2.73 -16.65
C LEU A 346 -10.17 4.04 -16.00
N LEU A 347 -8.91 4.39 -16.22
CA LEU A 347 -8.24 5.52 -15.60
C LEU A 347 -7.90 6.57 -16.67
N PRO A 348 -8.13 7.87 -16.39
CA PRO A 348 -7.66 8.92 -17.28
C PRO A 348 -6.13 8.98 -17.25
N GLN A 349 -5.50 9.04 -18.43
CA GLN A 349 -4.05 9.10 -18.57
C GLN A 349 -3.42 10.31 -17.87
N SER A 350 -4.16 11.42 -17.75
CA SER A 350 -3.69 12.65 -17.13
C SER A 350 -3.29 12.49 -15.66
N TYR A 351 -3.83 11.49 -14.96
CA TYR A 351 -3.44 11.18 -13.57
C TYR A 351 -1.98 10.75 -13.42
N TYR A 352 -1.35 10.31 -14.51
CA TYR A 352 0.00 9.76 -14.51
C TYR A 352 0.96 10.59 -15.36
N ALA A 353 0.53 11.75 -15.88
CA ALA A 353 1.27 12.54 -16.88
C ALA A 353 1.81 11.71 -18.06
N LEU A 354 0.98 10.75 -18.51
CA LEU A 354 1.28 9.91 -19.67
C LEU A 354 0.37 10.27 -20.84
N ASP A 355 0.87 10.03 -22.04
CA ASP A 355 0.08 10.10 -23.26
C ASP A 355 0.05 8.71 -23.90
N THR A 356 -1.11 8.06 -23.84
CA THR A 356 -1.38 6.73 -24.42
C THR A 356 -1.16 6.69 -25.94
N ARG A 357 -1.06 7.85 -26.61
CA ARG A 357 -0.76 7.96 -28.05
C ARG A 357 0.74 7.96 -28.35
N SER A 358 1.59 8.18 -27.35
CA SER A 358 3.05 8.29 -27.52
C SER A 358 3.73 6.93 -27.35
N GLU A 359 3.79 6.13 -28.42
CA GLU A 359 4.35 4.77 -28.38
C GLU A 359 5.80 4.68 -27.85
N SER A 360 6.58 5.74 -28.00
CA SER A 360 8.02 5.77 -27.64
C SER A 360 8.32 5.39 -26.19
N ARG A 361 7.38 5.62 -25.26
CA ARG A 361 7.52 5.33 -23.83
C ARG A 361 6.95 3.98 -23.42
N PHE A 362 6.35 3.25 -24.35
CA PHE A 362 5.72 1.96 -24.10
C PHE A 362 6.42 0.85 -24.89
N GLN A 363 6.07 -0.38 -24.57
CA GLN A 363 6.54 -1.58 -25.25
C GLN A 363 5.36 -2.49 -25.54
N SER A 364 5.48 -3.34 -26.56
CA SER A 364 4.48 -4.35 -26.86
C SER A 364 4.69 -5.59 -25.99
N LEU A 365 3.60 -6.31 -25.71
CA LEU A 365 3.65 -7.65 -25.09
C LEU A 365 3.86 -8.79 -26.11
N VAL A 366 3.97 -8.46 -27.40
CA VAL A 366 4.15 -9.43 -28.49
C VAL A 366 5.55 -9.26 -29.09
N PRO A 367 6.40 -10.30 -29.12
CA PRO A 367 6.32 -11.57 -28.35
C PRO A 367 6.55 -11.35 -26.84
N PRO A 368 6.20 -12.31 -25.95
CA PRO A 368 5.84 -13.71 -26.20
C PRO A 368 4.33 -14.00 -26.37
N LEU A 369 3.45 -13.00 -26.20
CA LEU A 369 2.01 -13.22 -26.36
C LEU A 369 1.60 -13.37 -27.84
N ASP A 370 0.41 -13.92 -28.04
CA ASP A 370 -0.18 -14.13 -29.35
C ASP A 370 -0.34 -12.80 -30.13
N ALA A 371 -0.23 -12.88 -31.47
CA ALA A 371 -0.31 -11.73 -32.35
C ALA A 371 -1.66 -10.98 -32.30
N SER A 372 -2.73 -11.63 -31.83
CA SER A 372 -4.02 -10.97 -31.56
C SER A 372 -3.95 -9.90 -30.45
N ASN A 373 -2.88 -9.87 -29.65
CA ASN A 373 -2.62 -8.83 -28.66
C ASN A 373 -1.78 -7.67 -29.22
N LYS A 374 -1.52 -7.66 -30.54
CA LYS A 374 -0.79 -6.57 -31.20
C LYS A 374 -1.51 -5.24 -30.97
N GLY A 375 -0.73 -4.22 -30.65
CA GLY A 375 -1.25 -2.88 -30.33
C GLY A 375 -1.56 -2.68 -28.85
N ILE A 376 -1.62 -3.75 -28.04
CA ILE A 376 -1.63 -3.60 -26.58
C ILE A 376 -0.24 -3.18 -26.14
N LEU A 377 -0.20 -2.02 -25.52
CA LEU A 377 1.01 -1.40 -25.01
C LEU A 377 1.03 -1.46 -23.48
N VAL A 378 2.23 -1.63 -22.94
CA VAL A 378 2.54 -1.57 -21.52
C VAL A 378 3.69 -0.58 -21.31
N PRO A 379 3.74 0.12 -20.17
CA PRO A 379 4.83 1.05 -19.88
C PRO A 379 6.16 0.31 -19.72
N LYS A 380 7.22 0.92 -20.26
CA LYS A 380 8.60 0.55 -19.91
C LYS A 380 8.81 0.76 -18.42
N TYR A 381 9.83 0.11 -17.85
CA TYR A 381 10.09 0.15 -16.40
C TYR A 381 10.17 1.59 -15.84
N HIS A 382 10.98 2.45 -16.44
CA HIS A 382 11.12 3.84 -16.01
C HIS A 382 9.83 4.65 -16.23
N THR A 383 9.13 4.43 -17.34
CA THR A 383 7.84 5.09 -17.64
C THR A 383 6.76 4.75 -16.61
N LEU A 384 6.75 3.50 -16.14
CA LEU A 384 5.83 3.08 -15.09
C LEU A 384 6.17 3.75 -13.74
N LEU A 385 7.45 3.78 -13.36
CA LEU A 385 7.89 4.51 -12.16
C LEU A 385 7.58 6.01 -12.24
N GLU A 386 7.76 6.63 -13.40
CA GLU A 386 7.45 8.04 -13.63
C GLU A 386 5.97 8.31 -13.46
N GLY A 387 5.09 7.49 -14.07
CA GLY A 387 3.65 7.66 -13.90
C GLY A 387 3.22 7.50 -12.45
N LEU A 388 3.70 6.46 -11.76
CA LEU A 388 3.38 6.25 -10.35
C LEU A 388 3.90 7.39 -9.47
N SER A 389 5.14 7.84 -9.68
CA SER A 389 5.72 8.97 -8.94
C SER A 389 4.97 10.27 -9.20
N HIS A 390 4.58 10.52 -10.45
CA HIS A 390 3.76 11.67 -10.81
C HIS A 390 2.45 11.67 -10.03
N PHE A 391 1.76 10.53 -9.98
CA PHE A 391 0.53 10.41 -9.19
C PHE A 391 0.77 10.71 -7.70
N MET A 392 1.83 10.15 -7.11
CA MET A 392 2.20 10.42 -5.71
C MET A 392 2.50 11.90 -5.47
N MET A 393 3.15 12.55 -6.45
CA MET A 393 3.52 13.95 -6.37
C MET A 393 2.42 14.90 -6.82
N TYR A 394 1.37 14.47 -7.48
CA TYR A 394 0.29 15.33 -7.98
C TYR A 394 -1.04 14.59 -7.95
N PRO A 395 -1.49 14.11 -6.77
CA PRO A 395 -2.71 13.32 -6.69
C PRO A 395 -3.93 14.16 -7.09
N PRO A 396 -4.93 13.56 -7.76
CA PRO A 396 -6.14 14.25 -8.14
C PRO A 396 -7.00 14.62 -6.91
N LYS A 397 -6.89 15.88 -6.45
CA LYS A 397 -7.51 16.48 -5.24
C LYS A 397 -7.03 15.84 -3.93
N ASP A 398 -7.42 16.44 -2.78
CA ASP A 398 -7.01 16.17 -1.37
C ASP A 398 -7.23 14.71 -0.89
N ILE A 399 -6.76 13.74 -1.65
CA ILE A 399 -6.96 12.32 -1.43
C ILE A 399 -5.59 11.75 -1.08
N PRO A 400 -5.40 11.25 0.15
CA PRO A 400 -4.20 10.52 0.52
C PRO A 400 -4.23 9.14 -0.14
N ALA A 401 -4.09 9.12 -1.47
CA ALA A 401 -4.15 7.93 -2.32
C ALA A 401 -2.77 7.25 -2.37
N ILE A 402 -2.26 6.90 -1.20
CA ILE A 402 -0.84 6.58 -1.01
C ILE A 402 -0.57 5.08 -1.12
N SER A 403 -1.52 4.23 -0.74
CA SER A 403 -1.20 2.82 -0.44
C SER A 403 -0.92 1.95 -1.67
N LEU A 404 -1.77 2.02 -2.71
CA LEU A 404 -1.61 1.16 -3.88
C LEU A 404 -0.41 1.59 -4.72
N HIS A 405 -0.27 2.87 -5.06
CA HIS A 405 0.83 3.33 -5.90
C HIS A 405 2.18 3.18 -5.20
N GLN A 406 2.25 3.44 -3.90
CA GLN A 406 3.46 3.13 -3.12
C GLN A 406 3.77 1.63 -3.17
N TYR A 407 2.76 0.77 -3.00
CA TYR A 407 2.94 -0.68 -3.15
C TYR A 407 3.48 -1.06 -4.54
N LEU A 408 2.97 -0.46 -5.62
CA LEU A 408 3.47 -0.72 -6.97
C LEU A 408 4.91 -0.22 -7.15
N ILE A 409 5.25 0.96 -6.64
CA ILE A 409 6.63 1.49 -6.64
C ILE A 409 7.56 0.55 -5.88
N ASP A 410 7.19 0.14 -4.68
CA ASP A 410 8.00 -0.76 -3.84
C ASP A 410 8.29 -2.07 -4.57
N ASN A 411 7.26 -2.71 -5.15
CA ASN A 411 7.46 -3.96 -5.88
C ASN A 411 8.35 -3.80 -7.13
N LEU A 412 8.21 -2.71 -7.87
CA LEU A 412 9.07 -2.43 -9.03
C LEU A 412 10.52 -2.23 -8.62
N LEU A 413 10.76 -1.40 -7.60
CA LEU A 413 12.09 -1.15 -7.07
C LEU A 413 12.70 -2.45 -6.54
N HIS A 414 11.95 -3.26 -5.78
CA HIS A 414 12.42 -4.54 -5.28
C HIS A 414 12.73 -5.55 -6.37
N ALA A 415 11.94 -5.60 -7.45
CA ALA A 415 12.18 -6.54 -8.54
C ALA A 415 13.52 -6.28 -9.25
N ARG A 416 13.96 -5.03 -9.28
CA ARG A 416 15.22 -4.64 -9.94
C ARG A 416 16.39 -4.49 -8.97
N ILE A 417 16.09 -4.16 -7.72
CA ILE A 417 17.06 -3.92 -6.67
C ILE A 417 16.98 -5.06 -5.65
N ASN A 418 17.69 -6.15 -5.92
CA ASN A 418 17.81 -7.28 -4.98
C ASN A 418 18.41 -6.85 -3.61
N ASP A 419 19.17 -5.75 -3.59
CA ASP A 419 19.73 -5.11 -2.39
C ASP A 419 19.70 -3.59 -2.54
N LEU A 420 18.81 -2.92 -1.80
CA LEU A 420 18.62 -1.45 -1.84
C LEU A 420 19.87 -0.67 -1.43
N THR A 421 20.87 -1.33 -0.84
CA THR A 421 22.14 -0.70 -0.50
C THR A 421 23.09 -0.57 -1.70
N ASN A 422 22.77 -1.19 -2.84
CA ASN A 422 23.57 -1.10 -4.05
C ASN A 422 23.37 0.23 -4.77
N SER A 423 24.15 1.24 -4.39
CA SER A 423 24.11 2.60 -4.94
C SER A 423 24.25 2.63 -6.47
N GLN A 424 25.02 1.73 -7.09
CA GLN A 424 25.18 1.70 -8.55
C GLN A 424 23.88 1.36 -9.28
N VAL A 425 23.09 0.43 -8.74
CA VAL A 425 21.79 0.06 -9.33
C VAL A 425 20.80 1.21 -9.17
N VAL A 426 20.80 1.88 -8.01
CA VAL A 426 19.96 3.07 -7.76
C VAL A 426 20.31 4.17 -8.75
N GLU A 427 21.58 4.54 -8.90
CA GLU A 427 21.99 5.58 -9.85
C GLU A 427 21.65 5.21 -11.30
N LYS A 428 21.76 3.93 -11.67
CA LYS A 428 21.31 3.47 -12.99
C LYS A 428 19.81 3.69 -13.19
N ILE A 429 18.98 3.31 -12.23
CA ILE A 429 17.52 3.52 -12.30
C ILE A 429 17.20 5.02 -12.43
N LEU A 430 17.82 5.86 -11.61
CA LEU A 430 17.62 7.30 -11.65
C LEU A 430 18.07 7.92 -12.97
N SER A 431 19.12 7.40 -13.60
CA SER A 431 19.57 7.87 -14.92
C SER A 431 18.65 7.49 -16.08
N GLU A 432 17.79 6.48 -15.89
CA GLU A 432 16.81 6.06 -16.90
C GLU A 432 15.48 6.83 -16.78
N ILE A 433 15.22 7.44 -15.63
CA ILE A 433 14.08 8.33 -15.41
C ILE A 433 14.35 9.65 -16.14
N GLN A 434 13.43 10.03 -17.02
CA GLN A 434 13.48 11.21 -17.86
C GLN A 434 12.80 12.42 -17.19
N ASP A 435 11.80 12.18 -16.34
CA ASP A 435 11.09 13.22 -15.61
C ASP A 435 11.83 13.62 -14.31
N GLU A 436 12.14 14.91 -14.18
CA GLU A 436 12.92 15.46 -13.05
C GLU A 436 12.20 15.26 -11.71
N ASP A 437 10.88 15.43 -11.68
CA ASP A 437 10.07 15.30 -10.46
C ASP A 437 10.10 13.85 -9.96
N SER A 438 9.86 12.92 -10.87
CA SER A 438 9.94 11.48 -10.62
C SER A 438 11.34 11.05 -10.19
N ALA A 439 12.39 11.57 -10.81
CA ALA A 439 13.77 11.26 -10.43
C ALA A 439 14.09 11.75 -9.01
N TRP A 440 13.60 12.94 -8.64
CA TRP A 440 13.72 13.45 -7.28
C TRP A 440 12.99 12.56 -6.27
N TYR A 441 11.75 12.18 -6.56
CA TYR A 441 10.91 11.37 -5.68
C TYR A 441 11.48 9.96 -5.46
N ILE A 442 11.83 9.25 -6.54
CA ILE A 442 12.46 7.93 -6.44
C ILE A 442 13.84 8.03 -5.77
N GLY A 443 14.57 9.12 -6.02
CA GLY A 443 15.85 9.38 -5.35
C GLY A 443 15.68 9.52 -3.84
N LYS A 444 14.62 10.19 -3.38
CA LYS A 444 14.27 10.30 -1.96
C LYS A 444 13.91 8.95 -1.35
N LEU A 445 13.04 8.19 -2.00
CA LEU A 445 12.66 6.85 -1.52
C LEU A 445 13.89 5.94 -1.37
N THR A 446 14.75 5.90 -2.38
CA THR A 446 15.87 4.96 -2.44
C THR A 446 17.08 5.39 -1.60
N ARG A 447 17.53 6.64 -1.72
CA ARG A 447 18.76 7.11 -1.04
C ARG A 447 18.56 7.37 0.45
N GLU A 448 17.38 7.88 0.82
CA GLU A 448 17.06 8.18 2.22
C GLU A 448 16.28 7.03 2.87
N ASN A 449 15.98 5.98 2.11
CA ASN A 449 15.35 4.75 2.58
C ASN A 449 14.00 5.02 3.24
N TYR A 450 13.24 5.94 2.65
CA TYR A 450 11.87 6.23 3.04
C TYR A 450 10.94 5.12 2.56
N ALA A 451 9.99 4.72 3.43
CA ALA A 451 8.85 3.90 3.01
C ALA A 451 7.86 4.71 2.17
N LEU A 452 7.82 6.02 2.40
CA LEU A 452 7.03 7.01 1.68
C LEU A 452 7.67 8.38 1.90
N VAL A 453 7.76 9.22 0.87
CA VAL A 453 8.23 10.60 1.03
C VAL A 453 7.15 11.41 1.76
N PRO A 454 7.46 12.09 2.89
CA PRO A 454 6.48 12.90 3.61
C PRO A 454 5.87 14.01 2.75
N ASP A 455 4.57 14.25 2.90
CA ASP A 455 3.84 15.28 2.14
C ASP A 455 4.50 16.67 2.28
N GLU A 456 5.03 17.00 3.46
CA GLU A 456 5.70 18.28 3.67
C GLU A 456 6.99 18.43 2.84
N GLU A 457 7.71 17.34 2.59
CA GLU A 457 8.89 17.35 1.72
C GLU A 457 8.50 17.50 0.26
N VAL A 458 7.42 16.83 -0.16
CA VAL A 458 6.87 16.97 -1.52
C VAL A 458 6.40 18.41 -1.75
N ASP A 459 5.65 18.99 -0.82
CA ASP A 459 5.20 20.38 -0.89
C ASP A 459 6.36 21.37 -0.90
N ASP A 460 7.39 21.16 -0.09
CA ASP A 460 8.58 21.99 -0.09
C ASP A 460 9.33 21.93 -1.43
N TYR A 461 9.47 20.73 -1.99
CA TYR A 461 10.06 20.55 -3.31
C TYR A 461 9.27 21.30 -4.40
N ARG A 462 7.94 21.15 -4.44
CA ARG A 462 7.07 21.87 -5.40
C ARG A 462 7.25 23.38 -5.28
N ARG A 463 7.22 23.92 -4.05
CA ARG A 463 7.45 25.36 -3.80
C ARG A 463 8.81 25.84 -4.31
N ARG A 464 9.88 25.07 -4.09
CA ARG A 464 11.23 25.42 -4.59
C ARG A 464 11.27 25.42 -6.11
N LYS A 465 10.66 24.42 -6.75
CA LYS A 465 10.60 24.32 -8.22
C LYS A 465 9.81 25.49 -8.83
N GLU A 466 8.66 25.82 -8.27
CA GLU A 466 7.85 26.98 -8.70
C GLU A 466 8.63 28.30 -8.59
N LEU A 467 9.33 28.50 -7.47
CA LEU A 467 10.16 29.69 -7.26
C LEU A 467 11.29 29.78 -8.28
N GLN A 468 11.94 28.65 -8.62
CA GLN A 468 12.99 28.59 -9.63
C GLN A 468 12.45 28.89 -11.04
N GLN A 469 11.27 28.36 -11.39
CA GLN A 469 10.59 28.67 -12.64
C GLN A 469 10.20 30.14 -12.72
N TRP A 470 9.66 30.71 -11.64
CA TRP A 470 9.32 32.13 -11.56
C TRP A 470 10.56 33.02 -11.75
N ARG A 471 11.66 32.72 -11.04
CA ARG A 471 12.94 33.44 -11.20
C ARG A 471 13.47 33.37 -12.62
N SER A 472 13.37 32.21 -13.27
CA SER A 472 13.80 32.01 -14.67
C SER A 472 12.97 32.86 -15.64
N LYS A 473 11.64 32.89 -15.46
CA LYS A 473 10.72 33.72 -16.25
C LYS A 473 11.01 35.22 -16.07
N THR A 474 11.19 35.69 -14.84
CA THR A 474 11.50 37.10 -14.54
C THR A 474 12.88 37.50 -15.08
N ALA A 475 13.89 36.64 -14.97
CA ALA A 475 15.22 36.90 -15.53
C ALA A 475 15.19 37.02 -17.06
N MET A 476 14.39 36.20 -17.76
CA MET A 476 14.18 36.34 -19.20
C MET A 476 13.45 37.64 -19.56
N SER A 477 12.40 38.00 -18.82
CA SER A 477 11.66 39.25 -19.03
C SER A 477 12.55 40.48 -18.88
N ASN A 478 13.44 40.49 -17.87
CA ASN A 478 14.37 41.60 -17.65
C ASN A 478 15.42 41.71 -18.77
N LYS A 479 15.92 40.58 -19.29
CA LYS A 479 16.83 40.58 -20.46
C LYS A 479 16.18 41.15 -21.71
N ILE A 480 14.89 40.86 -21.94
CA ILE A 480 14.15 41.41 -23.08
C ILE A 480 13.91 42.92 -22.91
N GLY A 481 13.60 43.36 -21.70
CA GLY A 481 13.47 44.79 -21.37
C GLY A 481 14.77 45.57 -21.64
N ASP A 482 15.90 45.04 -21.18
CA ASP A 482 17.21 45.69 -21.40
C ASP A 482 17.66 45.70 -22.88
N GLN A 483 17.34 44.65 -23.64
CA GLN A 483 17.59 44.62 -25.08
C GLN A 483 16.69 45.60 -25.85
N SER A 484 15.43 45.74 -25.45
CA SER A 484 14.51 46.73 -26.02
C SER A 484 15.02 48.17 -25.78
N ILE A 485 15.42 48.50 -24.55
CA ILE A 485 15.95 49.83 -24.20
C ILE A 485 17.25 50.15 -24.97
N ARG A 486 18.15 49.17 -25.15
CA ARG A 486 19.36 49.36 -25.98
C ARG A 486 19.06 49.53 -27.47
N SER A 487 18.01 48.88 -27.98
CA SER A 487 17.57 49.01 -29.38
C SER A 487 17.03 50.42 -29.67
N TYR A 488 16.23 50.99 -28.76
CA TYR A 488 15.72 52.36 -28.91
C TYR A 488 16.79 53.45 -28.73
N SER A 489 17.83 53.19 -27.92
CA SER A 489 18.98 54.09 -27.77
C SER A 489 19.90 54.13 -29.00
N THR A 490 19.84 53.13 -29.89
CA THR A 490 20.72 53.08 -31.08
C THR A 490 20.06 53.75 -32.30
N TYR A 491 18.72 53.76 -32.36
CA TYR A 491 17.97 54.48 -33.40
C TYR A 491 17.82 55.99 -33.17
N SER A 492 18.19 56.50 -32.00
CA SER A 492 18.10 57.93 -31.67
C SER A 492 19.36 58.75 -32.01
N ASN A 493 20.40 58.13 -32.59
CA ASN A 493 21.66 58.80 -32.96
C ASN A 493 21.92 58.93 -34.47
N LEU A 494 20.97 58.55 -35.33
CA LEU A 494 21.07 58.72 -36.79
C LEU A 494 19.84 59.48 -37.29
N ASN A 495 19.85 60.81 -37.15
CA ASN A 495 19.27 61.78 -38.08
C ASN A 495 19.33 63.19 -37.45
N GLY A 496 20.50 63.82 -37.56
CA GLY A 496 20.62 65.26 -37.43
C GLY A 496 20.20 65.94 -38.72
N HIS A 497 18.97 66.44 -38.79
CA HIS A 497 18.59 67.52 -39.71
C HIS A 497 17.45 68.34 -39.11
N PRO A 498 17.59 69.67 -38.98
CA PRO A 498 16.50 70.53 -38.55
C PRO A 498 15.80 71.10 -39.78
N SER A 499 14.63 70.57 -40.15
CA SER A 499 13.72 71.24 -41.07
C SER A 499 12.46 71.67 -40.32
N LYS A 500 12.20 72.99 -40.42
CA LYS A 500 10.99 73.65 -39.97
C LYS A 500 9.81 73.31 -40.91
N ILE A 501 8.65 73.86 -40.51
CA ILE A 501 7.35 74.07 -41.19
C ILE A 501 6.32 72.92 -41.04
N PRO A 502 4.99 73.19 -41.14
CA PRO A 502 4.11 73.50 -40.01
C PRO A 502 2.85 72.58 -39.95
N GLY A 503 1.95 72.89 -39.03
CA GLY A 503 0.80 72.09 -38.58
C GLY A 503 -0.11 71.45 -39.63
N HIS A 504 -0.80 70.40 -39.19
CA HIS A 504 -2.27 70.32 -39.21
C HIS A 504 -2.75 69.24 -38.25
N SER A 505 -3.86 69.54 -37.59
CA SER A 505 -4.61 68.71 -36.64
C SER A 505 -5.03 67.35 -37.22
N LEU A 506 -5.15 66.33 -36.37
CA LEU A 506 -6.37 65.53 -36.25
C LEU A 506 -6.37 64.71 -34.95
N HIS A 507 -7.53 64.73 -34.30
CA HIS A 507 -7.91 63.99 -33.10
C HIS A 507 -7.78 62.47 -33.26
N ALA A 508 -7.38 61.78 -32.18
CA ALA A 508 -8.15 60.65 -31.65
C ALA A 508 -7.74 60.36 -30.19
N ARG A 509 -8.76 60.08 -29.38
CA ARG A 509 -8.76 59.98 -27.92
C ARG A 509 -8.07 58.70 -27.43
N PHE A 510 -7.21 58.82 -26.42
CA PHE A 510 -7.10 57.79 -25.37
C PHE A 510 -7.18 58.47 -24.02
N ALA A 511 -8.21 58.10 -23.26
CA ALA A 511 -8.50 58.63 -21.94
C ALA A 511 -7.54 58.01 -20.93
N THR A 512 -6.81 58.89 -20.25
CA THR A 512 -6.09 58.65 -19.01
C THR A 512 -7.06 58.55 -17.85
N HIS A 513 -6.98 57.47 -17.06
CA HIS A 513 -7.27 57.53 -15.63
C HIS A 513 -6.12 56.85 -14.88
N GLN A 514 -5.17 57.69 -14.45
CA GLN A 514 -4.26 57.39 -13.35
C GLN A 514 -5.08 57.39 -12.06
N ALA A 515 -5.17 56.24 -11.39
CA ALA A 515 -5.52 56.18 -9.98
C ALA A 515 -4.21 56.02 -9.19
N ALA A 516 -3.91 57.05 -8.39
CA ALA A 516 -2.83 57.05 -7.43
C ALA A 516 -3.04 55.95 -6.38
N TRP A 517 -2.06 55.08 -6.22
CA TRP A 517 -1.92 54.22 -5.04
C TRP A 517 -0.62 54.61 -4.34
N THR A 518 -0.76 55.23 -3.18
CA THR A 518 0.31 55.52 -2.22
C THR A 518 0.70 54.23 -1.47
N PRO A 519 2.00 54.01 -1.18
CA PRO A 519 2.45 52.89 -0.38
C PRO A 519 2.54 53.33 1.09
N ASN A 520 1.63 52.85 1.92
CA ASN A 520 1.79 52.87 3.38
C ASN A 520 0.98 51.71 3.95
N ILE A 521 1.67 50.64 4.37
CA ILE A 521 1.40 49.74 5.50
C ILE A 521 2.50 48.66 5.42
N LEU A 522 3.65 48.95 6.03
CA LEU A 522 4.65 47.97 6.45
C LEU A 522 5.12 48.39 7.85
N ALA A 523 4.27 48.18 8.85
CA ALA A 523 4.65 48.16 10.25
C ALA A 523 3.50 47.57 11.06
N SER A 524 3.64 46.29 11.45
CA SER A 524 3.05 45.63 12.64
C SER A 524 2.56 44.20 12.38
N CYS A 525 3.49 43.27 12.15
CA CYS A 525 3.29 41.86 12.48
C CYS A 525 4.66 41.27 12.82
N ARG A 526 5.13 41.49 14.06
CA ARG A 526 6.20 40.68 14.66
C ARG A 526 5.55 39.37 15.13
N PRO A 527 6.00 38.18 14.70
CA PRO A 527 5.66 36.96 15.40
C PRO A 527 6.38 36.98 16.75
N ARG A 528 5.62 36.87 17.85
CA ARG A 528 6.18 36.57 19.16
C ARG A 528 6.81 35.17 19.09
N LEU A 529 8.13 35.11 19.27
CA LEU A 529 8.84 33.90 19.65
C LEU A 529 8.30 33.44 21.01
N SER A 530 7.37 32.50 21.01
CA SER A 530 7.04 31.70 22.19
C SER A 530 8.01 30.54 22.27
N SER A 531 8.79 30.54 23.34
CA SER A 531 9.68 29.47 23.77
C SER A 531 8.93 28.13 23.86
N PHE A 532 9.22 27.23 22.93
CA PHE A 532 8.82 25.84 23.04
C PHE A 532 9.68 25.15 24.10
N ARG A 533 9.07 24.78 25.23
CA ARG A 533 9.66 23.84 26.20
C ARG A 533 9.50 22.41 25.65
N PRO A 534 10.54 21.57 25.65
CA PRO A 534 10.39 20.17 25.28
C PRO A 534 9.59 19.44 26.37
N SER A 535 8.55 18.70 25.97
CA SER A 535 7.76 17.86 26.86
C SER A 535 8.60 16.64 27.26
N SER A 536 8.88 16.50 28.56
CA SER A 536 9.71 15.46 29.16
C SER A 536 8.90 14.21 29.58
N ARG A 537 7.96 13.74 28.74
CA ARG A 537 7.07 12.61 29.11
C ARG A 537 7.36 11.26 28.44
N LEU A 538 8.40 11.15 27.60
CA LEU A 538 8.71 9.88 26.90
C LEU A 538 9.88 9.05 27.51
N THR A 539 10.50 9.50 28.60
CA THR A 539 11.67 8.81 29.19
C THR A 539 11.38 7.85 30.33
N ARG A 540 10.11 7.63 30.72
CA ARG A 540 9.79 6.82 31.91
C ARG A 540 9.42 5.35 31.66
N THR A 541 9.23 4.93 30.41
CA THR A 541 8.87 3.54 30.07
C THR A 541 10.03 2.72 29.51
N LEU A 542 11.17 3.34 29.16
CA LEU A 542 12.33 2.65 28.57
C LEU A 542 13.42 2.26 29.59
N SER A 543 13.26 2.61 30.87
CA SER A 543 14.22 2.28 31.93
C SER A 543 14.01 0.90 32.57
N SER A 544 12.91 0.20 32.28
CA SER A 544 12.56 -1.06 32.95
C SER A 544 12.93 -2.34 32.16
N LEU A 545 13.46 -2.21 30.95
CA LEU A 545 13.81 -3.35 30.07
C LEU A 545 15.31 -3.49 29.77
N ARG A 546 16.18 -2.69 30.41
CA ARG A 546 17.64 -2.73 30.21
C ARG A 546 18.42 -3.56 31.23
N CYS A 547 17.78 -4.10 32.25
CA CYS A 547 18.42 -5.05 33.16
C CYS A 547 17.89 -6.45 32.83
N LEU A 548 18.54 -7.17 31.90
CA LEU A 548 18.57 -8.64 31.78
C LEU A 548 19.16 -9.08 30.41
N ILE A 549 20.25 -8.47 29.92
CA ILE A 549 21.03 -9.07 28.82
C ILE A 549 22.52 -8.72 29.00
N HIS A 550 23.30 -9.66 29.56
CA HIS A 550 24.68 -10.04 29.19
C HIS A 550 25.40 -10.76 30.35
N PRO A 551 26.36 -11.65 30.03
CA PRO A 551 26.26 -12.89 29.26
C PRO A 551 25.83 -14.08 30.12
#